data_AF-A0A4U2Z318-F1
#
_entry.id   AF-A0A4U2Z318-F1
#
_cell.length_a   1.000
_cell.length_b   1.000
_cell.length_c   1.000
_cell.angle_alpha   90.00
_cell.angle_beta   90.00
_cell.angle_gamma   90.00
#
_symmetry.space_group_name_H-M   'P 1'
#
loop_
_entity.id
_entity.type
_entity.pdbx_description
1 polymer ?
#
loop_
_entity_poly.entity_id
_entity_poly.type
_entity_poly.pdbx_seq_one_letter_code
_entity_poly.pdbx_strand_id
1 'polypeptide(L)' 'MKYLIALYVMMMLIVFVNLISEFMLGGRYSAIASWIICMLFFFGTIFFANARYYLSKNGK' A
#
# COMPACT_ATOMS: atom_id res chain seq x y z
N MET A 1 2.15 12.47 11.97
CA MET A 1 0.78 12.16 11.50
C MET A 1 0.63 12.15 9.99
N LYS A 2 1.04 13.19 9.24
CA LYS A 2 0.84 13.24 7.77
C LYS A 2 1.45 12.04 7.00
N TYR A 3 2.60 11.52 7.42
CA TYR A 3 3.24 10.32 6.84
C TYR A 3 2.48 9.01 7.14
N LEU A 4 1.78 8.95 8.28
CA LEU A 4 0.96 7.78 8.62
C LEU A 4 -0.29 7.71 7.75
N ILE A 5 -0.83 8.87 7.30
CA ILE A 5 -2.01 8.90 6.42
C ILE A 5 -1.74 8.17 5.10
N ALA A 6 -0.60 8.42 4.45
CA ALA A 6 -0.24 7.71 3.22
C ALA A 6 -0.10 6.19 3.43
N LEU A 7 0.47 5.79 4.56
CA LEU A 7 0.62 4.37 4.92
C LEU A 7 -0.74 3.71 5.19
N TYR A 8 -1.66 4.39 5.87
CA TYR A 8 -3.03 3.91 6.10
C TYR A 8 -3.83 3.82 4.81
N VAL A 9 -3.68 4.76 3.88
CA VAL A 9 -4.32 4.71 2.56
C VAL A 9 -3.81 3.48 1.78
N MET A 10 -2.52 3.20 1.80
CA MET A 10 -1.96 2.02 1.13
C MET A 10 -2.42 0.72 1.77
N MET A 11 -2.52 0.66 3.10
CA MET A 11 -3.12 -0.49 3.79
C MET A 11 -4.57 -0.72 3.38
N MET A 12 -5.37 0.34 3.26
CA MET A 12 -6.76 0.24 2.81
C MET A 12 -6.85 -0.33 1.38
N LEU A 13 -5.97 0.12 0.47
CA LEU A 13 -5.90 -0.39 -0.90
C LEU A 13 -5.51 -1.87 -0.96
N ILE A 14 -4.56 -2.31 -0.13
CA ILE A 14 -4.15 -3.72 -0.03
C ILE A 14 -5.34 -4.58 0.39
N VAL A 15 -6.07 -4.18 1.43
CA VAL A 15 -7.26 -4.90 1.90
C VAL A 15 -8.34 -4.94 0.82
N PHE A 16 -8.54 -3.83 0.10
CA PHE A 16 -9.51 -3.74 -0.97
C PHE A 16 -9.21 -4.70 -2.13
N VAL A 17 -7.96 -4.75 -2.60
CA VAL A 17 -7.53 -5.69 -3.65
C VAL A 17 -7.71 -7.13 -3.19
N ASN A 18 -7.39 -7.44 -1.93
CA ASN A 18 -7.57 -8.78 -1.38
C ASN A 18 -9.05 -9.20 -1.36
N LEU A 19 -9.94 -8.31 -0.90
CA LEU A 19 -11.37 -8.57 -0.88
C LEU A 19 -11.95 -8.75 -2.29
N ILE A 20 -11.54 -7.93 -3.27
CA ILE A 20 -11.95 -8.11 -4.67
C ILE A 20 -11.49 -9.49 -5.20
N SER A 21 -10.24 -9.85 -4.91
CA SER A 21 -9.69 -11.13 -5.35
C SER A 21 -10.48 -12.32 -4.84
N GLU A 22 -10.85 -12.30 -3.56
CA GLU A 22 -11.54 -13.42 -2.94
C GLU A 22 -13.04 -13.43 -3.25
N PHE A 23 -13.72 -12.29 -3.05
CA PHE A 23 -15.18 -12.22 -3.13
C PHE A 23 -15.73 -11.98 -4.55
N MET A 24 -15.04 -11.20 -5.39
CA MET A 24 -15.54 -10.89 -6.74
C MET A 24 -14.95 -11.80 -7.80
N LEU A 25 -13.69 -12.23 -7.62
CA LEU A 25 -12.94 -13.02 -8.61
C LEU A 25 -12.85 -14.51 -8.26
N GLY A 26 -13.40 -14.91 -7.10
CA GLY A 26 -13.48 -16.32 -6.67
C GLY A 26 -12.13 -17.01 -6.59
N GLY A 27 -11.07 -16.29 -6.20
CA GLY A 27 -9.72 -16.84 -6.02
C GLY A 27 -8.98 -17.24 -7.31
N ARG A 28 -9.64 -17.27 -8.48
CA ARG A 28 -9.00 -17.64 -9.77
C ARG A 28 -7.82 -16.75 -10.15
N TYR A 29 -7.82 -15.52 -9.69
CA TYR A 29 -6.76 -14.54 -9.97
C TYR A 29 -5.91 -14.22 -8.72
N SER A 30 -5.98 -15.06 -7.68
CA SER A 30 -5.30 -14.84 -6.39
C SER A 30 -3.79 -14.64 -6.54
N ALA A 31 -3.14 -15.34 -7.49
CA ALA A 31 -1.72 -15.14 -7.78
C ALA A 31 -1.42 -13.71 -8.27
N ILE A 32 -2.20 -13.21 -9.23
CA ILE A 32 -2.01 -11.85 -9.78
C ILE A 32 -2.37 -10.80 -8.72
N ALA A 33 -3.45 -11.02 -7.96
CA ALA A 33 -3.83 -10.14 -6.85
C ALA A 33 -2.70 -10.06 -5.79
N SER A 34 -2.07 -11.18 -5.47
CA SER A 34 -0.93 -11.24 -4.55
C SER A 34 0.26 -10.42 -5.07
N TRP A 35 0.57 -10.51 -6.37
CA TRP A 35 1.60 -9.68 -6.99
C TRP A 35 1.26 -8.18 -6.89
N ILE A 36 0.01 -7.81 -7.14
CA ILE A 36 -0.46 -6.42 -7.00
C ILE A 36 -0.34 -5.95 -5.54
N ILE A 37 -0.71 -6.79 -4.58
CA ILE A 37 -0.57 -6.51 -3.14
C ILE A 37 0.90 -6.28 -2.76
N CYS A 38 1.83 -7.12 -3.25
CA CYS A 38 3.26 -6.94 -3.03
C CYS A 38 3.74 -5.59 -3.60
N MET A 39 3.34 -5.24 -4.82
CA MET A 39 3.69 -3.95 -5.42
C MET A 39 3.15 -2.77 -4.60
N LEU A 40 1.88 -2.81 -4.18
CA LEU A 40 1.27 -1.79 -3.32
C LEU A 40 2.00 -1.65 -1.98
N PHE A 41 2.42 -2.77 -1.38
CA PHE A 41 3.19 -2.77 -0.15
C PHE A 41 4.55 -2.08 -0.34
N PHE A 42 5.30 -2.44 -1.39
CA PHE A 42 6.58 -1.78 -1.68
C PHE A 42 6.40 -0.29 -1.97
N PHE A 43 5.39 0.09 -2.75
CA PHE A 43 5.07 1.50 -3.00
C PHE A 43 4.76 2.26 -1.71
N GLY A 44 3.90 1.71 -0.85
CA GLY A 44 3.58 2.34 0.43
C GLY A 44 4.80 2.49 1.34
N THR A 45 5.69 1.50 1.34
CA THR A 45 6.92 1.53 2.15
C THR A 45 7.92 2.56 1.63
N ILE A 46 8.12 2.63 0.31
CA ILE A 46 8.98 3.63 -0.34
C ILE A 46 8.41 5.03 -0.11
N PHE A 47 7.10 5.24 -0.32
CA PHE A 47 6.45 6.53 -0.07
C PHE A 47 6.61 6.97 1.38
N PHE A 48 6.42 6.05 2.33
CA PHE A 48 6.59 6.34 3.75
C PHE A 48 8.03 6.70 4.10
N ALA A 49 9.01 5.92 3.65
CA ALA A 49 10.42 6.17 3.88
C ALA A 49 10.86 7.52 3.26
N ASN A 50 10.40 7.79 2.04
CA ASN A 50 10.73 9.00 1.29
C ASN A 50 10.07 10.23 1.91
N ALA A 51 8.78 10.17 2.26
CA ALA A 51 8.06 11.24 2.94
C ALA A 51 8.68 11.54 4.32
N ARG A 52 9.09 10.50 5.07
CA ARG A 52 9.82 10.68 6.33
C ARG A 52 11.15 11.38 6.11
N TYR A 53 11.91 11.00 5.08
CA TYR A 53 13.22 11.58 4.79
C TYR A 53 13.14 13.04 4.33
N TYR A 54 12.28 13.36 3.35
CA TYR A 54 12.13 14.73 2.85
C TYR A 54 11.57 15.70 3.90
N LEU A 55 10.55 15.28 4.67
CA LEU A 55 9.98 16.14 5.71
C LEU A 55 10.89 16.27 6.92
N SER A 56 11.70 15.25 7.24
CA SER A 56 12.76 15.36 8.26
C SER A 56 13.86 16.33 7.84
N LYS A 57 14.09 16.50 6.53
CA LYS A 57 15.11 17.40 5.99
C LYS A 57 14.64 18.86 5.91
N ASN A 58 13.34 19.08 5.68
CA ASN A 58 12.72 20.41 5.64
C ASN A 58 12.17 20.89 7.01
N GLY A 59 12.39 20.12 8.08
CA GLY A 59 11.99 20.47 9.45
C GLY A 59 13.04 21.27 10.23
N LYS A 60 13.96 21.95 9.56
CA LYS A 60 14.81 22.99 10.16
C LYS A 60 14.27 24.36 9.76
#